data_AF-A0A537AFE7-F1
#
_entry.id   AF-A0A537AFE7-F1
#
_cell.length_a   1.000
_cell.length_b   1.000
_cell.length_c   1.000
_cell.angle_alpha   90.00
_cell.angle_beta   90.00
_cell.angle_gamma   90.00
#
_symmetry.space_group_name_H-M   'P 1'
#
loop_
_entity.id
_entity.type
_entity.pdbx_description
1 polymer ?
#
loop_
_entity_poly.entity_id
_entity_poly.type
_entity_poly.pdbx_seq_one_letter_code
_entity_poly.pdbx_strand_id
1 'polypeptide(L)'
;MKSFGGTPRGERLERIKASPRWAGERFRNVHPVMPGLRDPNASMPTIREFLCDGERRMPRRPLPSMNPLEAWSRPPGSGLRATWLGHSTVLIEIDGLRVLTDPVWGRRASPSSLAGPKRFQPVPVPLRAMPPVDLVIVSHDHYDHLDYPTIHEIAKGVVPFVTSLGVGAHLEYWGVRPERIVELDWWESHELPSTGLTVTAAPSQHFSGRGLRNRNSTLWSSFVIRTERHAVFFSGDTGLTTEYQAIRERLGPFDLVMLEVGGRHPSWGDMHLGPENALKALALLGGGAFLPVHWGTFNLAMHAWDQPAETLLESGPRAGARLVMPRLGEPIEPTRAQRVEPWWRAVDTTGKPELDTTAPATLPKAVPWPLD
;
A
#
# COMPACT_ATOMS: atom_id res chain seq x y z
N MET A 1 0.07 -18.01 -16.45
CA MET A 1 0.15 -16.53 -16.52
C MET A 1 1.12 -16.09 -15.43
N LYS A 2 2.27 -15.47 -15.77
CA LYS A 2 3.37 -15.23 -14.82
C LYS A 2 2.97 -14.40 -13.58
N SER A 3 2.00 -13.50 -13.74
CA SER A 3 1.53 -12.57 -12.70
C SER A 3 0.96 -13.22 -11.43
N PHE A 4 0.58 -14.51 -11.47
CA PHE A 4 0.11 -15.25 -10.29
C PHE A 4 1.24 -15.54 -9.28
N GLY A 5 2.50 -15.53 -9.73
CA GLY A 5 3.66 -15.80 -8.87
C GLY A 5 3.87 -17.29 -8.57
N GLY A 6 4.83 -17.56 -7.67
CA GLY A 6 5.17 -18.90 -7.19
C GLY A 6 4.34 -19.35 -5.97
N THR A 7 4.64 -20.54 -5.46
CA THR A 7 4.03 -21.10 -4.24
C THR A 7 5.13 -21.40 -3.22
N PRO A 8 4.95 -21.10 -1.93
CA PRO A 8 5.92 -21.46 -0.90
C PRO A 8 6.24 -22.95 -0.87
N ARG A 9 7.54 -23.31 -0.75
CA ARG A 9 8.06 -24.68 -0.71
C ARG A 9 9.32 -24.73 0.16
N GLY A 10 9.77 -25.93 0.51
CA GLY A 10 11.02 -26.14 1.24
C GLY A 10 11.05 -25.39 2.58
N GLU A 11 12.20 -24.83 2.92
CA GLU A 11 12.43 -24.10 4.17
C GLU A 11 11.40 -22.98 4.42
N ARG A 12 11.02 -22.24 3.37
CA ARG A 12 10.00 -21.20 3.47
C ARG A 12 8.65 -21.76 3.91
N LEU A 13 8.24 -22.91 3.38
CA LEU A 13 6.98 -23.55 3.76
C LEU A 13 7.05 -24.08 5.20
N GLU A 14 8.20 -24.59 5.63
CA GLU A 14 8.38 -25.02 7.02
C GLU A 14 8.34 -23.83 7.98
N ARG A 15 8.95 -22.68 7.63
CA ARG A 15 8.80 -21.42 8.38
C ARG A 15 7.35 -20.96 8.46
N ILE A 16 6.60 -21.02 7.35
CA ILE A 16 5.16 -20.70 7.34
C ILE A 16 4.40 -21.59 8.33
N LYS A 17 4.60 -22.90 8.26
CA LYS A 17 3.90 -23.85 9.15
C LYS A 17 4.27 -23.67 10.63
N ALA A 18 5.49 -23.22 10.91
CA ALA A 18 5.98 -22.93 12.25
C ALA A 18 5.50 -21.57 12.80
N SER A 19 4.97 -20.70 11.95
CA SER A 19 4.47 -19.39 12.37
C SER A 19 3.34 -19.51 13.38
N PRO A 20 3.36 -18.75 14.49
CA PRO A 20 2.23 -18.67 15.42
C PRO A 20 0.94 -18.12 14.79
N ARG A 21 1.04 -17.50 13.61
CA ARG A 21 -0.10 -16.96 12.86
C ARG A 21 -0.70 -17.98 11.87
N TRP A 22 -0.03 -19.11 11.67
CA TRP A 22 -0.48 -20.18 10.79
C TRP A 22 -1.47 -21.10 11.50
N ALA A 23 -2.71 -21.13 11.02
CA ALA A 23 -3.78 -21.93 11.61
C ALA A 23 -4.01 -23.24 10.83
N GLY A 24 -2.94 -24.00 10.64
CA GLY A 24 -2.92 -25.32 9.98
C GLY A 24 -2.92 -25.28 8.45
N GLU A 25 -3.81 -24.47 7.86
CA GLU A 25 -3.99 -24.40 6.40
C GLU A 25 -3.76 -23.00 5.81
N ARG A 26 -3.87 -21.96 6.64
CA ARG A 26 -3.79 -20.56 6.22
C ARG A 26 -3.43 -19.66 7.38
N PHE A 27 -2.87 -18.50 7.07
CA PHE A 27 -2.72 -17.39 8.02
C PHE A 27 -4.08 -16.84 8.45
N ARG A 28 -4.17 -16.37 9.71
CA ARG A 28 -5.37 -15.74 10.27
C ARG A 28 -5.00 -14.49 11.06
N ASN A 29 -5.89 -13.51 11.03
CA ASN A 29 -5.83 -12.37 11.95
C ASN A 29 -5.97 -12.85 13.40
N VAL A 30 -5.24 -12.20 14.30
CA VAL A 30 -5.12 -12.61 15.71
C VAL A 30 -6.15 -11.90 16.57
N HIS A 31 -6.36 -10.62 16.30
CA HIS A 31 -7.32 -9.81 17.02
C HIS A 31 -8.73 -9.96 16.42
N PRO A 32 -9.76 -10.01 17.27
CA PRO A 32 -11.13 -10.02 16.80
C PRO A 32 -11.43 -8.70 16.09
N VAL A 33 -12.27 -8.77 15.04
CA VAL A 33 -12.82 -7.59 14.40
C VAL A 33 -13.54 -6.75 15.44
N MET A 34 -13.09 -5.50 15.65
CA MET A 34 -13.72 -4.63 16.64
C MET A 34 -15.19 -4.37 16.26
N PRO A 35 -16.11 -4.27 17.25
CA PRO A 35 -17.51 -4.00 16.98
C PRO A 35 -17.72 -2.74 16.12
N GLY A 36 -18.59 -2.84 15.12
CA GLY A 36 -18.95 -1.71 14.25
C GLY A 36 -17.96 -1.41 13.11
N LEU A 37 -16.87 -2.17 12.95
CA LEU A 37 -15.99 -2.05 11.78
C LEU A 37 -16.59 -2.67 10.52
N ARG A 38 -17.38 -3.74 10.68
CA ARG A 38 -18.13 -4.39 9.62
C ARG A 38 -19.62 -4.31 9.92
N ASP A 39 -20.39 -3.83 8.95
CA ASP A 39 -21.85 -3.87 9.04
C ASP A 39 -22.34 -5.27 8.62
N PRO A 40 -22.93 -6.06 9.53
CA PRO A 40 -23.40 -7.42 9.22
C PRO A 40 -24.58 -7.41 8.24
N ASN A 41 -25.27 -6.28 8.08
CA ASN A 41 -26.39 -6.13 7.14
C ASN A 41 -25.95 -5.56 5.78
N ALA A 42 -24.70 -5.10 5.65
CA ALA A 42 -24.18 -4.62 4.39
C ALA A 42 -23.94 -5.79 3.43
N SER A 43 -24.62 -5.77 2.29
CA SER A 43 -24.41 -6.75 1.23
C SER A 43 -23.02 -6.59 0.62
N MET A 44 -22.41 -7.71 0.21
CA MET A 44 -21.25 -7.64 -0.67
C MET A 44 -21.71 -7.00 -2.00
N PRO A 45 -21.03 -5.95 -2.48
CA PRO A 45 -21.38 -5.30 -3.72
C PRO A 45 -21.22 -6.26 -4.88
N THR A 46 -22.14 -6.14 -5.83
CA THR A 46 -22.10 -6.88 -7.09
C THR A 46 -20.96 -6.38 -7.97
N ILE A 47 -20.56 -7.20 -8.94
CA ILE A 47 -19.55 -6.81 -9.96
C ILE A 47 -19.99 -5.55 -10.71
N ARG A 48 -21.30 -5.41 -10.99
CA ARG A 48 -21.86 -4.21 -11.62
C ARG A 48 -21.68 -2.99 -10.72
N GLU A 49 -21.99 -3.10 -9.44
CA GLU A 49 -21.83 -1.99 -8.50
C GLU A 49 -20.36 -1.60 -8.30
N PHE A 50 -19.45 -2.58 -8.35
CA PHE A 50 -18.01 -2.35 -8.26
C PHE A 50 -17.42 -1.71 -9.53
N LEU A 51 -17.96 -2.02 -10.72
CA LEU A 51 -17.44 -1.53 -12.00
C LEU A 51 -18.16 -0.28 -12.53
N CYS A 52 -19.45 -0.12 -12.27
CA CYS A 52 -20.33 0.80 -13.00
C CYS A 52 -21.12 1.77 -12.11
N ASP A 53 -21.42 1.41 -10.87
CA ASP A 53 -22.12 2.33 -9.95
C ASP A 53 -21.11 3.18 -9.18
N GLY A 54 -21.55 4.28 -8.55
CA GLY A 54 -20.69 5.15 -7.74
C GLY A 54 -20.33 6.48 -8.41
N GLU A 55 -20.69 7.58 -7.74
CA GLU A 55 -20.39 8.92 -8.20
C GLU A 55 -18.89 9.23 -8.02
N ARG A 56 -18.26 9.77 -9.07
CA ARG A 56 -16.88 10.31 -9.05
C ARG A 56 -15.80 9.33 -8.52
N ARG A 57 -15.79 8.07 -8.96
CA ARG A 57 -14.73 7.09 -8.61
C ARG A 57 -13.37 7.31 -9.30
N MET A 58 -13.34 8.19 -10.29
CA MET A 58 -12.12 8.61 -10.98
C MET A 58 -12.17 10.13 -11.19
N PRO A 59 -11.02 10.84 -11.13
CA PRO A 59 -10.96 12.25 -11.46
C PRO A 59 -11.19 12.47 -12.95
N ARG A 60 -11.62 13.68 -13.34
CA ARG A 60 -11.81 14.03 -14.77
C ARG A 60 -10.52 14.08 -15.57
N ARG A 61 -9.40 14.32 -14.89
CA ARG A 61 -8.05 14.41 -15.46
C ARG A 61 -7.04 13.85 -14.45
N PRO A 62 -5.84 13.44 -14.88
CA PRO A 62 -4.78 13.07 -13.97
C PRO A 62 -4.53 14.15 -12.91
N LEU A 63 -4.29 13.70 -11.69
CA LEU A 63 -3.89 14.52 -10.55
C LEU A 63 -2.60 15.28 -10.84
N PRO A 64 -2.45 16.52 -10.33
CA PRO A 64 -1.20 17.25 -10.39
C PRO A 64 -0.04 16.40 -9.86
N SER A 65 1.01 16.26 -10.66
CA SER A 65 2.22 15.53 -10.31
C SER A 65 3.45 16.39 -10.54
N MET A 66 4.48 16.19 -9.73
CA MET A 66 5.79 16.79 -9.88
C MET A 66 6.80 15.75 -10.36
N ASN A 67 7.83 16.21 -11.07
CA ASN A 67 9.00 15.42 -11.39
C ASN A 67 10.02 15.56 -10.24
N PRO A 68 10.29 14.49 -9.46
CA PRO A 68 11.19 14.54 -8.30
C PRO A 68 12.68 14.43 -8.63
N LEU A 69 13.08 14.22 -9.90
CA LEU A 69 14.47 13.88 -10.25
C LEU A 69 15.49 14.91 -9.76
N GLU A 70 15.19 16.19 -9.89
CA GLU A 70 16.09 17.25 -9.41
C GLU A 70 16.26 17.18 -7.90
N ALA A 71 15.17 17.01 -7.15
CA ALA A 71 15.21 16.94 -5.70
C ALA A 71 15.97 15.70 -5.20
N TRP A 72 15.84 14.56 -5.87
CA TRP A 72 16.58 13.32 -5.55
C TRP A 72 18.08 13.42 -5.83
N SER A 73 18.54 14.41 -6.61
CA SER A 73 19.98 14.66 -6.80
C SER A 73 20.66 15.23 -5.55
N ARG A 74 19.89 15.66 -4.54
CA ARG A 74 20.40 16.24 -3.29
C ARG A 74 19.84 15.49 -2.08
N PRO A 75 20.65 15.25 -1.04
CA PRO A 75 20.15 14.64 0.19
C PRO A 75 19.14 15.58 0.89
N PRO A 76 18.15 15.04 1.61
CA PRO A 76 17.24 15.85 2.41
C PRO A 76 17.95 16.50 3.59
N GLY A 77 17.58 17.73 3.93
CA GLY A 77 18.26 18.50 4.97
C GLY A 77 18.02 17.96 6.38
N SER A 78 16.84 17.39 6.64
CA SER A 78 16.51 16.71 7.90
C SER A 78 17.12 15.31 8.02
N GLY A 79 17.58 14.71 6.92
CA GLY A 79 17.89 13.28 6.84
C GLY A 79 16.68 12.38 6.58
N LEU A 80 15.45 12.89 6.58
CA LEU A 80 14.23 12.14 6.29
C LEU A 80 13.35 12.85 5.25
N ARG A 81 13.10 12.20 4.11
CA ARG A 81 12.20 12.68 3.05
C ARG A 81 11.39 11.55 2.47
N ALA A 82 10.09 11.81 2.25
CA ALA A 82 9.20 10.89 1.56
C ALA A 82 8.80 11.46 0.20
N THR A 83 8.77 10.63 -0.83
CA THR A 83 8.22 10.98 -2.15
C THR A 83 7.15 9.98 -2.51
N TRP A 84 5.89 10.41 -2.50
CA TRP A 84 4.76 9.54 -2.86
C TRP A 84 4.68 9.36 -4.37
N LEU A 85 4.80 8.12 -4.86
CA LEU A 85 4.82 7.79 -6.29
C LEU A 85 3.50 7.17 -6.77
N GLY A 86 2.55 7.01 -5.85
CA GLY A 86 1.18 6.57 -6.11
C GLY A 86 0.83 5.34 -5.29
N HIS A 87 -0.44 5.25 -4.92
CA HIS A 87 -0.99 4.17 -4.12
C HIS A 87 -0.20 4.00 -2.82
N SER A 88 0.42 2.85 -2.59
CA SER A 88 1.30 2.57 -1.45
C SER A 88 2.80 2.60 -1.81
N THR A 89 3.14 3.04 -3.03
CA THR A 89 4.51 3.25 -3.47
C THR A 89 5.06 4.58 -2.97
N VAL A 90 6.01 4.52 -2.04
CA VAL A 90 6.73 5.67 -1.50
C VAL A 90 8.22 5.41 -1.58
N LEU A 91 8.98 6.38 -2.12
CA LEU A 91 10.43 6.42 -1.95
C LEU A 91 10.74 7.18 -0.67
N ILE A 92 11.35 6.49 0.29
CA ILE A 92 11.78 7.04 1.57
C ILE A 92 13.30 7.21 1.52
N GLU A 93 13.75 8.45 1.65
CA GLU A 93 15.15 8.76 1.94
C GLU A 93 15.29 8.91 3.45
N ILE A 94 16.02 7.99 4.08
CA ILE A 94 16.21 7.91 5.54
C ILE A 94 17.70 7.76 5.84
N ASP A 95 18.29 8.80 6.41
CA ASP A 95 19.68 8.86 6.86
C ASP A 95 20.73 8.49 5.82
N GLY A 96 20.46 8.87 4.56
CA GLY A 96 21.36 8.61 3.43
C GLY A 96 21.02 7.34 2.65
N LEU A 97 20.04 6.56 3.11
CA LEU A 97 19.55 5.34 2.44
C LEU A 97 18.23 5.62 1.72
N ARG A 98 17.94 4.83 0.70
CA ARG A 98 16.71 4.85 -0.09
C ARG A 98 15.94 3.54 0.02
N VAL A 99 14.78 3.60 0.66
CA VAL A 99 13.84 2.48 0.80
C VAL A 99 12.63 2.72 -0.08
N LEU A 100 12.24 1.72 -0.88
CA LEU A 100 11.06 1.78 -1.74
C LEU A 100 10.00 0.80 -1.24
N THR A 101 8.81 1.31 -0.90
CA THR A 101 7.69 0.47 -0.43
C THR A 101 6.78 0.07 -1.59
N ASP A 102 6.24 -1.15 -1.55
CA ASP A 102 5.18 -1.70 -2.42
C ASP A 102 5.19 -1.14 -3.86
N PRO A 103 6.26 -1.40 -4.64
CA PRO A 103 6.48 -0.71 -5.89
C PRO A 103 5.54 -1.20 -7.00
N VAL A 104 4.72 -0.29 -7.55
CA VAL A 104 3.76 -0.59 -8.63
C VAL A 104 3.80 0.44 -9.77
N TRP A 105 4.51 0.07 -10.84
CA TRP A 105 4.53 0.76 -12.14
C TRP A 105 3.54 0.18 -13.15
N GLY A 106 3.03 -1.03 -12.91
CA GLY A 106 2.03 -1.68 -13.74
C GLY A 106 0.82 -0.80 -14.04
N ARG A 107 0.29 -0.94 -15.26
CA ARG A 107 -0.92 -0.20 -15.69
C ARG A 107 -2.19 -0.69 -14.98
N ARG A 108 -2.19 -1.95 -14.55
CA ARG A 108 -3.33 -2.60 -13.88
C ARG A 108 -2.85 -3.38 -12.65
N ALA A 109 -3.61 -3.28 -11.57
CA ALA A 109 -3.49 -4.16 -10.41
C ALA A 109 -4.30 -5.44 -10.68
N SER A 110 -3.73 -6.35 -11.48
CA SER A 110 -4.44 -7.55 -11.95
C SER A 110 -3.48 -8.63 -12.43
N PRO A 111 -3.87 -9.93 -12.40
CA PRO A 111 -3.11 -10.95 -13.09
C PRO A 111 -3.07 -10.73 -14.61
N SER A 112 -4.09 -10.07 -15.16
CA SER A 112 -4.29 -9.86 -16.59
C SER A 112 -3.87 -8.45 -17.02
N SER A 113 -3.22 -8.35 -18.18
CA SER A 113 -2.94 -7.06 -18.83
C SER A 113 -4.21 -6.41 -19.44
N LEU A 114 -5.26 -7.21 -19.67
CA LEU A 114 -6.48 -6.79 -20.36
C LEU A 114 -7.62 -6.44 -19.40
N ALA A 115 -7.73 -7.15 -18.29
CA ALA A 115 -8.84 -7.04 -17.34
C ALA A 115 -8.37 -6.64 -15.93
N GLY A 116 -9.28 -6.13 -15.11
CA GLY A 116 -9.02 -5.72 -13.71
C GLY A 116 -8.70 -4.23 -13.54
N PRO A 117 -8.55 -3.75 -12.30
CA PRO A 117 -8.40 -2.33 -11.96
C PRO A 117 -7.25 -1.66 -12.72
N LYS A 118 -7.57 -0.62 -13.50
CA LYS A 118 -6.59 0.19 -14.23
C LYS A 118 -6.24 1.41 -13.40
N ARG A 119 -4.96 1.78 -13.32
CA ARG A 119 -4.57 3.06 -12.73
C ARG A 119 -5.15 4.21 -13.55
N PHE A 120 -5.75 5.19 -12.90
CA PHE A 120 -6.13 6.45 -13.52
C PHE A 120 -5.02 7.49 -13.41
N GLN A 121 -4.15 7.35 -12.42
CA GLN A 121 -3.03 8.26 -12.19
C GLN A 121 -1.71 7.59 -12.61
N PRO A 122 -0.97 8.11 -13.60
CA PRO A 122 0.35 7.59 -13.97
C PRO A 122 1.39 7.79 -12.85
N VAL A 123 2.43 6.94 -12.81
CA VAL A 123 3.59 7.19 -11.94
C VAL A 123 4.30 8.45 -12.45
N PRO A 124 4.74 9.37 -11.58
CA PRO A 124 5.36 10.63 -12.00
C PRO A 124 6.70 10.43 -12.75
N VAL A 125 7.38 9.29 -12.54
CA VAL A 125 8.65 8.95 -13.19
C VAL A 125 8.66 7.49 -13.67
N PRO A 126 9.33 7.17 -14.78
CA PRO A 126 9.50 5.80 -15.20
C PRO A 126 10.49 5.07 -14.26
N LEU A 127 10.29 3.77 -14.06
CA LEU A 127 11.09 2.95 -13.14
C LEU A 127 12.61 3.05 -13.42
N ARG A 128 12.99 3.08 -14.70
CA ARG A 128 14.41 3.22 -15.12
C ARG A 128 15.06 4.56 -14.74
N ALA A 129 14.28 5.58 -14.41
CA ALA A 129 14.76 6.88 -13.97
C ALA A 129 14.80 7.01 -12.45
N MET A 130 14.37 5.97 -11.71
CA MET A 130 14.52 5.95 -10.26
C MET A 130 16.01 6.01 -9.89
N PRO A 131 16.35 6.74 -8.81
CA PRO A 131 17.69 6.65 -8.26
C PRO A 131 17.95 5.21 -7.76
N PRO A 132 19.22 4.82 -7.57
CA PRO A 132 19.54 3.58 -6.87
C PRO A 132 18.82 3.51 -5.53
N VAL A 133 18.19 2.37 -5.27
CA VAL A 133 17.51 2.06 -4.01
C VAL A 133 18.32 1.02 -3.25
N ASP A 134 18.40 1.18 -1.94
CA ASP A 134 19.16 0.31 -1.03
C ASP A 134 18.31 -0.86 -0.54
N LEU A 135 16.99 -0.69 -0.49
CA LEU A 135 16.05 -1.73 -0.07
C LEU A 135 14.68 -1.57 -0.73
N VAL A 136 14.07 -2.68 -1.11
CA VAL A 136 12.63 -2.74 -1.44
C VAL A 136 11.87 -3.46 -0.33
N ILE A 137 10.73 -2.90 0.08
CA ILE A 137 9.83 -3.52 1.05
C ILE A 137 8.53 -3.90 0.34
N VAL A 138 8.05 -5.12 0.58
CA VAL A 138 6.76 -5.62 0.09
C VAL A 138 5.89 -6.05 1.27
N SER A 139 4.73 -5.41 1.44
CA SER A 139 3.88 -5.61 2.60
C SER A 139 3.04 -6.89 2.59
N HIS A 140 2.53 -7.26 1.42
CA HIS A 140 1.72 -8.45 1.19
C HIS A 140 1.60 -8.73 -0.32
N ASP A 141 0.89 -9.79 -0.68
CA ASP A 141 0.88 -10.30 -2.05
C ASP A 141 -0.27 -9.80 -2.95
N HIS A 142 -1.03 -8.76 -2.60
CA HIS A 142 -2.08 -8.26 -3.51
C HIS A 142 -1.49 -7.56 -4.75
N TYR A 143 -2.28 -7.48 -5.82
CA TYR A 143 -1.80 -7.03 -7.14
C TYR A 143 -1.41 -5.55 -7.21
N ASP A 144 -1.98 -4.73 -6.34
CA ASP A 144 -1.72 -3.30 -6.16
C ASP A 144 -0.60 -2.99 -5.17
N HIS A 145 -0.02 -4.01 -4.54
CA HIS A 145 1.15 -3.91 -3.66
C HIS A 145 2.36 -4.71 -4.17
N LEU A 146 2.08 -5.76 -4.94
CA LEU A 146 3.05 -6.67 -5.53
C LEU A 146 2.79 -6.86 -7.03
N ASP A 147 3.47 -6.04 -7.83
CA ASP A 147 3.27 -5.93 -9.28
C ASP A 147 4.34 -6.67 -10.09
N TYR A 148 3.94 -7.72 -10.80
CA TYR A 148 4.85 -8.57 -11.59
C TYR A 148 5.78 -7.78 -12.54
N PRO A 149 5.28 -6.91 -13.44
CA PRO A 149 6.17 -6.18 -14.35
C PRO A 149 7.17 -5.30 -13.59
N THR A 150 6.78 -4.70 -12.47
CA THR A 150 7.70 -3.90 -11.65
C THR A 150 8.79 -4.77 -11.02
N ILE A 151 8.41 -5.84 -10.33
CA ILE A 151 9.37 -6.74 -9.68
C ILE A 151 10.30 -7.37 -10.70
N HIS A 152 9.77 -7.77 -11.86
CA HIS A 152 10.58 -8.37 -12.92
C HIS A 152 11.67 -7.43 -13.45
N GLU A 153 11.39 -6.13 -13.55
CA GLU A 153 12.41 -5.14 -13.91
C GLU A 153 13.42 -4.90 -12.78
N ILE A 154 12.96 -4.77 -11.53
CA ILE A 154 13.84 -4.59 -10.36
C ILE A 154 14.77 -5.82 -10.17
N ALA A 155 14.26 -7.02 -10.45
CA ALA A 155 15.01 -8.27 -10.33
C ALA A 155 16.28 -8.31 -11.20
N LYS A 156 16.35 -7.51 -12.28
CA LYS A 156 17.55 -7.38 -13.12
C LYS A 156 18.70 -6.66 -12.43
N GLY A 157 18.42 -5.86 -11.41
CA GLY A 157 19.41 -5.16 -10.60
C GLY A 157 19.96 -6.02 -9.46
N VAL A 158 20.46 -5.38 -8.41
CA VAL A 158 21.08 -6.04 -7.24
C VAL A 158 20.38 -5.74 -5.92
N VAL A 159 19.37 -4.86 -5.91
CA VAL A 159 18.71 -4.43 -4.67
C VAL A 159 18.12 -5.61 -3.88
N PRO A 160 18.30 -5.65 -2.55
CA PRO A 160 17.64 -6.61 -1.67
C PRO A 160 16.16 -6.28 -1.44
N PHE A 161 15.41 -7.29 -0.98
CA PHE A 161 14.00 -7.23 -0.66
C PHE A 161 13.78 -7.69 0.79
N VAL A 162 12.99 -6.94 1.54
CA VAL A 162 12.37 -7.38 2.79
C VAL A 162 10.87 -7.51 2.56
N THR A 163 10.26 -8.62 2.96
CA THR A 163 8.86 -8.89 2.71
C THR A 163 8.22 -9.74 3.80
N SER A 164 6.90 -9.79 3.86
CA SER A 164 6.18 -10.71 4.75
C SER A 164 6.41 -12.18 4.38
N LEU A 165 6.40 -13.04 5.39
CA LEU A 165 6.66 -14.47 5.25
C LEU A 165 5.79 -15.15 4.17
N GLY A 166 6.41 -15.86 3.24
CA GLY A 166 5.77 -16.57 2.14
C GLY A 166 5.72 -15.79 0.84
N VAL A 167 5.69 -14.45 0.89
CA VAL A 167 5.67 -13.58 -0.30
C VAL A 167 6.94 -13.75 -1.14
N GLY A 168 8.06 -14.12 -0.51
CA GLY A 168 9.33 -14.39 -1.19
C GLY A 168 9.22 -15.45 -2.29
N ALA A 169 8.27 -16.38 -2.19
CA ALA A 169 8.02 -17.37 -3.24
C ALA A 169 7.61 -16.73 -4.58
N HIS A 170 6.90 -15.60 -4.55
CA HIS A 170 6.54 -14.86 -5.76
C HIS A 170 7.74 -14.11 -6.33
N LEU A 171 8.52 -13.45 -5.46
CA LEU A 171 9.73 -12.72 -5.84
C LEU A 171 10.75 -13.65 -6.51
N GLU A 172 10.99 -14.81 -5.90
CA GLU A 172 11.91 -15.84 -6.40
C GLU A 172 11.44 -16.36 -7.76
N TYR A 173 10.16 -16.69 -7.90
CA TYR A 173 9.57 -17.14 -9.16
C TYR A 173 9.70 -16.10 -10.29
N TRP A 174 9.75 -14.81 -9.96
CA TRP A 174 9.91 -13.72 -10.94
C TRP A 174 11.36 -13.33 -11.22
N GLY A 175 12.33 -14.01 -10.60
CA GLY A 175 13.76 -13.89 -10.89
C GLY A 175 14.56 -13.12 -9.84
N VAL A 176 13.97 -12.75 -8.70
CA VAL A 176 14.75 -12.24 -7.58
C VAL A 176 15.56 -13.40 -7.00
N ARG A 177 16.88 -13.24 -6.88
CA ARG A 177 17.74 -14.32 -6.37
C ARG A 177 17.46 -14.55 -4.88
N PRO A 178 17.37 -15.80 -4.39
CA PRO A 178 16.98 -16.09 -3.00
C PRO A 178 17.79 -15.34 -1.94
N GLU A 179 19.10 -15.16 -2.15
CA GLU A 179 19.99 -14.45 -1.22
C GLU A 179 19.68 -12.95 -1.07
N ARG A 180 18.85 -12.41 -1.96
CA ARG A 180 18.36 -11.02 -1.89
C ARG A 180 17.00 -10.91 -1.20
N ILE A 181 16.39 -12.01 -0.78
CA ILE A 181 15.04 -12.04 -0.23
C ILE A 181 15.13 -12.35 1.25
N VAL A 182 14.64 -11.42 2.07
CA VAL A 182 14.44 -11.61 3.49
C VAL A 182 12.95 -11.63 3.78
N GLU A 183 12.48 -12.73 4.34
CA GLU A 183 11.08 -12.94 4.72
C GLU A 183 10.93 -12.86 6.23
N LEU A 184 10.05 -11.97 6.70
CA LEU A 184 9.80 -11.73 8.12
C LEU A 184 8.39 -12.17 8.51
N ASP A 185 8.29 -12.93 9.61
CA ASP A 185 7.07 -13.05 10.40
C ASP A 185 6.90 -11.84 11.33
N TRP A 186 5.72 -11.67 11.92
CA TRP A 186 5.46 -10.56 12.84
C TRP A 186 6.44 -10.56 14.01
N TRP A 187 6.98 -9.37 14.29
CA TRP A 187 8.01 -9.07 15.28
C TRP A 187 9.43 -9.55 14.94
N GLU A 188 9.62 -10.23 13.80
CA GLU A 188 10.97 -10.47 13.28
C GLU A 188 11.54 -9.17 12.68
N SER A 189 12.86 -9.04 12.78
CA SER A 189 13.59 -7.87 12.28
C SER A 189 14.77 -8.30 11.43
N HIS A 190 15.13 -7.44 10.49
CA HIS A 190 16.33 -7.59 9.68
C HIS A 190 17.11 -6.28 9.65
N GLU A 191 18.39 -6.34 10.01
CA GLU A 191 19.32 -5.23 9.84
C GLU A 191 20.01 -5.36 8.47
N LEU A 192 19.91 -4.31 7.65
CA LEU A 192 20.60 -4.23 6.38
C LEU A 192 22.11 -4.03 6.65
N PRO A 193 22.98 -4.98 6.25
CA PRO A 193 24.37 -5.01 6.70
C PRO A 193 25.13 -3.72 6.45
N SER A 194 25.88 -3.26 7.46
CA SER A 194 26.76 -2.08 7.38
C SER A 194 26.06 -0.75 7.09
N THR A 195 24.73 -0.66 7.26
CA THR A 195 23.96 0.57 7.03
C THR A 195 23.32 1.15 8.29
N GLY A 196 23.18 0.35 9.36
CA GLY A 196 22.43 0.73 10.56
C GLY A 196 20.91 0.82 10.37
N LEU A 197 20.39 0.41 9.21
CA LEU A 197 18.97 0.34 8.91
C LEU A 197 18.39 -1.00 9.34
N THR A 198 17.40 -0.96 10.22
CA THR A 198 16.63 -2.12 10.66
C THR A 198 15.20 -2.02 10.17
N VAL A 199 14.70 -3.13 9.60
CA VAL A 199 13.31 -3.28 9.23
C VAL A 199 12.66 -4.36 10.08
N THR A 200 11.58 -4.01 10.78
CA THR A 200 10.81 -4.93 11.62
C THR A 200 9.43 -5.12 11.02
N ALA A 201 9.04 -6.37 10.77
CA ALA A 201 7.65 -6.66 10.42
C ALA A 201 6.78 -6.56 11.69
N ALA A 202 5.65 -5.87 11.59
CA ALA A 202 4.72 -5.64 12.68
C ALA A 202 3.31 -6.12 12.28
N PRO A 203 2.41 -6.35 13.25
CA PRO A 203 1.07 -6.83 12.95
C PRO A 203 0.28 -5.94 11.99
N SER A 204 -0.61 -6.59 11.24
CA SER A 204 -1.61 -5.95 10.38
C SER A 204 -2.88 -6.80 10.38
N GLN A 205 -4.05 -6.15 10.24
CA GLN A 205 -5.34 -6.82 10.12
C GLN A 205 -5.78 -6.83 8.66
N HIS A 206 -5.34 -7.81 7.88
CA HIS A 206 -5.62 -7.89 6.46
C HIS A 206 -5.74 -9.36 5.99
N PHE A 207 -5.51 -9.60 4.71
CA PHE A 207 -5.53 -10.93 4.10
C PHE A 207 -4.54 -10.97 2.93
N SER A 208 -4.38 -12.14 2.31
CA SER A 208 -3.53 -12.31 1.12
C SER A 208 -4.19 -13.26 0.11
N GLY A 209 -3.66 -13.28 -1.11
CA GLY A 209 -4.07 -14.17 -2.18
C GLY A 209 -3.96 -13.54 -3.55
N ARG A 210 -3.55 -14.36 -4.52
CA ARG A 210 -3.37 -13.96 -5.93
C ARG A 210 -4.15 -14.83 -6.92
N GLY A 211 -4.57 -16.02 -6.51
CA GLY A 211 -5.31 -16.99 -7.30
C GLY A 211 -6.46 -17.61 -6.51
N LEU A 212 -7.20 -18.50 -7.15
CA LEU A 212 -8.45 -19.05 -6.59
C LEU A 212 -8.23 -19.90 -5.33
N ARG A 213 -7.05 -20.54 -5.19
CA ARG A 213 -6.77 -21.53 -4.13
C ARG A 213 -5.65 -21.15 -3.18
N ASN A 214 -5.20 -19.89 -3.19
CA ASN A 214 -4.05 -19.46 -2.38
C ASN A 214 -4.40 -18.34 -1.38
N ARG A 215 -5.68 -18.16 -1.06
CA ARG A 215 -6.12 -17.17 -0.08
C ARG A 215 -5.45 -17.44 1.27
N ASN A 216 -4.82 -16.41 1.83
CA ASN A 216 -4.10 -16.45 3.10
C ASN A 216 -2.96 -17.48 3.14
N SER A 217 -2.35 -17.79 1.98
CA SER A 217 -1.19 -18.70 1.89
C SER A 217 0.15 -18.02 2.16
N THR A 218 0.18 -16.70 2.13
CA THR A 218 1.32 -15.83 2.51
C THR A 218 0.89 -14.89 3.63
N LEU A 219 1.83 -14.39 4.42
CA LEU A 219 1.57 -13.43 5.48
C LEU A 219 1.41 -12.01 4.90
N TRP A 220 0.77 -11.12 5.67
CA TRP A 220 0.69 -9.68 5.47
C TRP A 220 1.23 -8.98 6.73
N SER A 221 1.97 -7.89 6.56
CA SER A 221 2.54 -7.16 7.70
C SER A 221 2.53 -5.65 7.48
N SER A 222 2.46 -4.91 8.57
CA SER A 222 3.00 -3.55 8.60
C SER A 222 4.52 -3.61 8.81
N PHE A 223 5.24 -2.52 8.57
CA PHE A 223 6.69 -2.46 8.71
C PHE A 223 7.13 -1.21 9.45
N VAL A 224 8.11 -1.37 10.33
CA VAL A 224 8.86 -0.25 10.92
C VAL A 224 10.24 -0.22 10.28
N ILE A 225 10.59 0.92 9.71
CA ILE A 225 11.87 1.20 9.04
C ILE A 225 12.62 2.16 9.95
N ARG A 226 13.70 1.71 10.56
CA ARG A 226 14.39 2.45 11.61
C ARG A 226 15.89 2.50 11.38
N THR A 227 16.47 3.64 11.68
CA THR A 227 17.91 3.87 11.82
C THR A 227 18.19 4.37 13.24
N GLU A 228 19.43 4.78 13.52
CA GLU A 228 19.76 5.46 14.78
C GLU A 228 19.00 6.79 14.96
N ARG A 229 18.69 7.51 13.87
CA ARG A 229 18.15 8.88 13.93
C ARG A 229 16.66 8.97 13.65
N HIS A 230 16.11 8.09 12.81
CA HIS A 230 14.73 8.18 12.35
C HIS A 230 14.00 6.84 12.39
N ALA A 231 12.69 6.90 12.56
CA ALA A 231 11.79 5.75 12.48
C ALA A 231 10.54 6.08 11.66
N VAL A 232 10.22 5.22 10.68
CA VAL A 232 9.04 5.34 9.82
C VAL A 232 8.16 4.11 10.01
N PHE A 233 6.87 4.33 10.24
CA PHE A 233 5.86 3.27 10.21
C PHE A 233 5.19 3.22 8.84
N PHE A 234 5.13 2.03 8.24
CA PHE A 234 4.41 1.75 7.00
C PHE A 234 3.34 0.69 7.25
N SER A 235 2.06 1.04 7.06
CA SER A 235 0.96 0.10 7.38
C SER A 235 0.84 -1.10 6.44
N GLY A 236 1.29 -0.99 5.19
CA GLY A 236 0.71 -1.80 4.12
C GLY A 236 -0.81 -1.55 4.06
N ASP A 237 -1.58 -2.59 3.77
CA ASP A 237 -3.03 -2.58 3.99
C ASP A 237 -3.37 -3.27 5.30
N THR A 238 -4.37 -2.74 6.00
CA THR A 238 -4.76 -3.16 7.34
C THR A 238 -6.09 -2.55 7.76
N GLY A 239 -6.81 -3.25 8.63
CA GLY A 239 -7.91 -2.72 9.41
C GLY A 239 -7.49 -2.02 10.69
N LEU A 240 -8.49 -1.55 11.44
CA LEU A 240 -8.30 -1.03 12.79
C LEU A 240 -8.18 -2.19 13.79
N THR A 241 -7.05 -2.23 14.51
CA THR A 241 -6.72 -3.22 15.55
C THR A 241 -6.13 -2.52 16.77
N THR A 242 -6.21 -3.14 17.95
CA THR A 242 -5.52 -2.65 19.16
C THR A 242 -4.00 -2.85 19.09
N GLU A 243 -3.51 -3.67 18.15
CA GLU A 243 -2.07 -3.98 18.01
C GLU A 243 -1.20 -2.74 17.75
N TYR A 244 -1.77 -1.65 17.23
CA TYR A 244 -1.08 -0.37 17.09
C TYR A 244 -0.47 0.14 18.41
N GLN A 245 -1.09 -0.14 19.56
CA GLN A 245 -0.53 0.22 20.87
C GLN A 245 0.74 -0.58 21.17
N ALA A 246 0.72 -1.89 20.93
CA ALA A 246 1.91 -2.73 21.09
C ALA A 246 3.03 -2.33 20.12
N ILE A 247 2.68 -1.95 18.88
CA ILE A 247 3.63 -1.42 17.89
C ILE A 247 4.28 -0.14 18.42
N ARG A 248 3.49 0.82 18.93
CA ARG A 248 4.01 2.05 19.54
C ARG A 248 4.94 1.75 20.70
N GLU A 249 4.53 0.87 21.62
CA GLU A 249 5.29 0.56 22.83
C GLU A 249 6.64 -0.09 22.52
N ARG A 250 6.69 -0.96 21.51
CA ARG A 250 7.91 -1.69 21.14
C ARG A 250 8.81 -0.94 20.17
N LEU A 251 8.20 -0.23 19.22
CA LEU A 251 8.87 0.27 18.03
C LEU A 251 8.68 1.77 17.82
N GLY A 252 7.87 2.47 18.61
CA GLY A 252 7.75 3.93 18.56
C GLY A 252 8.88 4.65 19.32
N PRO A 253 8.89 5.99 19.34
CA PRO A 253 8.04 6.89 18.53
C PRO A 253 8.45 6.86 17.04
N PHE A 254 7.60 7.43 16.17
CA PHE A 254 7.80 7.49 14.73
C PHE A 254 7.86 8.95 14.22
N ASP A 255 8.82 9.25 13.36
CA ASP A 255 8.96 10.55 12.69
C ASP A 255 7.97 10.73 11.55
N LEU A 256 7.61 9.61 10.90
CA LEU A 256 6.62 9.53 9.83
C LEU A 256 5.78 8.27 10.00
N VAL A 257 4.47 8.42 9.92
CA VAL A 257 3.48 7.35 9.93
C VAL A 257 2.78 7.36 8.58
N MET A 258 2.84 6.25 7.85
CA MET A 258 2.16 6.07 6.58
C MET A 258 1.02 5.06 6.79
N LEU A 259 -0.23 5.53 6.65
CA LEU A 259 -1.43 4.69 6.80
C LEU A 259 -2.24 4.69 5.52
N GLU A 260 -2.76 3.52 5.16
CA GLU A 260 -3.74 3.41 4.11
C GLU A 260 -5.06 4.11 4.47
N VAL A 261 -5.66 4.79 3.50
CA VAL A 261 -6.92 5.53 3.71
C VAL A 261 -7.99 5.28 2.65
N GLY A 262 -7.67 4.53 1.60
CA GLY A 262 -8.63 4.14 0.57
C GLY A 262 -9.23 2.76 0.82
N GLY A 263 -10.04 2.26 -0.13
CA GLY A 263 -10.47 0.86 -0.16
C GLY A 263 -11.55 0.46 0.85
N ARG A 264 -11.93 1.33 1.80
CA ARG A 264 -12.92 1.00 2.83
C ARG A 264 -14.34 0.90 2.28
N HIS A 265 -15.06 -0.12 2.73
CA HIS A 265 -16.51 -0.28 2.53
C HIS A 265 -17.14 -0.92 3.79
N PRO A 266 -18.40 -0.63 4.14
CA PRO A 266 -19.05 -1.20 5.33
C PRO A 266 -19.02 -2.74 5.41
N SER A 267 -19.06 -3.45 4.27
CA SER A 267 -19.08 -4.93 4.25
C SER A 267 -17.72 -5.60 4.49
N TRP A 268 -16.62 -4.85 4.48
CA TRP A 268 -15.25 -5.31 4.78
C TRP A 268 -14.41 -4.27 5.53
N GLY A 269 -15.07 -3.37 6.27
CA GLY A 269 -14.41 -2.24 6.94
C GLY A 269 -13.46 -2.64 8.08
N ASP A 270 -13.35 -3.94 8.33
CA ASP A 270 -12.40 -4.59 9.21
C ASP A 270 -11.05 -4.90 8.57
N MET A 271 -10.91 -4.80 7.24
CA MET A 271 -9.65 -5.10 6.53
C MET A 271 -8.98 -3.87 5.89
N HIS A 272 -9.71 -2.75 5.77
CA HIS A 272 -9.17 -1.46 5.31
C HIS A 272 -9.56 -0.35 6.28
N LEU A 273 -8.57 0.45 6.69
CA LEU A 273 -8.77 1.52 7.68
C LEU A 273 -9.81 2.55 7.22
N GLY A 274 -9.66 3.08 6.01
CA GLY A 274 -10.31 4.33 5.61
C GLY A 274 -9.82 5.54 6.43
N PRO A 275 -10.22 6.76 6.06
CA PRO A 275 -9.65 7.98 6.65
C PRO A 275 -9.97 8.15 8.15
N GLU A 276 -11.17 7.80 8.60
CA GLU A 276 -11.55 7.98 10.02
C GLU A 276 -10.84 7.02 10.95
N ASN A 277 -10.71 5.74 10.56
CA ASN A 277 -9.97 4.80 11.40
C ASN A 277 -8.47 4.98 11.27
N ALA A 278 -7.95 5.52 10.15
CA ALA A 278 -6.55 5.90 10.06
C ALA A 278 -6.19 6.97 11.10
N LEU A 279 -7.06 7.95 11.36
CA LEU A 279 -6.85 8.92 12.46
C LEU A 279 -6.85 8.25 13.85
N LYS A 280 -7.69 7.23 14.07
CA LYS A 280 -7.67 6.44 15.32
C LYS A 280 -6.39 5.61 15.44
N ALA A 281 -5.98 4.94 14.36
CA ALA A 281 -4.75 4.16 14.31
C ALA A 281 -3.51 5.05 14.57
N LEU A 282 -3.47 6.25 13.98
CA LEU A 282 -2.44 7.25 14.26
C LEU A 282 -2.38 7.60 15.75
N ALA A 283 -3.52 7.81 16.40
CA ALA A 283 -3.56 8.09 17.84
C ALA A 283 -3.04 6.89 18.68
N LEU A 284 -3.40 5.66 18.31
CA LEU A 284 -2.89 4.45 18.96
C LEU A 284 -1.38 4.27 18.76
N LEU A 285 -0.86 4.65 17.59
CA LEU A 285 0.56 4.69 17.26
C LEU A 285 1.34 5.82 17.98
N GLY A 286 0.64 6.74 18.63
CA GLY A 286 1.23 7.83 19.41
C GLY A 286 1.36 9.16 18.66
N GLY A 287 0.74 9.31 17.50
CA GLY A 287 0.79 10.52 16.67
C GLY A 287 1.95 10.49 15.66
N GLY A 288 2.46 11.68 15.31
CA GLY A 288 3.53 11.85 14.32
C GLY A 288 3.09 12.59 13.06
N ALA A 289 4.01 12.81 12.12
CA ALA A 289 3.62 13.23 10.77
C ALA A 289 2.86 12.08 10.09
N PHE A 290 1.71 12.38 9.51
CA PHE A 290 0.85 11.39 8.89
C PHE A 290 0.79 11.59 7.38
N LEU A 291 1.39 10.67 6.61
CA LEU A 291 1.28 10.60 5.15
C LEU A 291 0.22 9.56 4.76
N PRO A 292 -0.96 9.97 4.26
CA PRO A 292 -1.96 9.02 3.79
C PRO A 292 -1.54 8.38 2.46
N VAL A 293 -1.62 7.05 2.39
CA VAL A 293 -1.35 6.25 1.19
C VAL A 293 -2.60 5.49 0.74
N HIS A 294 -2.50 4.66 -0.30
CA HIS A 294 -3.59 3.80 -0.78
C HIS A 294 -4.80 4.57 -1.38
N TRP A 295 -4.60 5.79 -1.88
CA TRP A 295 -5.64 6.60 -2.54
C TRP A 295 -5.13 7.24 -3.84
N GLY A 296 -6.02 7.88 -4.60
CA GLY A 296 -5.63 8.74 -5.73
C GLY A 296 -4.92 8.04 -6.91
N THR A 297 -4.97 6.70 -7.02
CA THR A 297 -4.19 5.97 -8.03
C THR A 297 -4.99 4.94 -8.83
N PHE A 298 -5.66 4.02 -8.15
CA PHE A 298 -6.51 2.99 -8.75
C PHE A 298 -7.97 3.18 -8.34
N ASN A 299 -8.89 2.76 -9.20
CA ASN A 299 -10.31 2.63 -8.84
C ASN A 299 -10.53 1.25 -8.20
N LEU A 300 -10.28 1.17 -6.89
CA LEU A 300 -10.40 -0.06 -6.08
C LEU A 300 -11.52 0.01 -5.03
N ALA A 301 -12.21 1.14 -4.94
CA ALA A 301 -13.18 1.40 -3.90
C ALA A 301 -14.50 1.93 -4.47
N MET A 302 -15.55 1.86 -3.67
CA MET A 302 -16.87 2.29 -4.09
C MET A 302 -17.14 3.79 -3.85
N HIS A 303 -16.33 4.41 -3.00
CA HIS A 303 -16.41 5.84 -2.69
C HIS A 303 -15.80 6.71 -3.79
N ALA A 304 -16.09 8.02 -3.74
CA ALA A 304 -15.44 8.98 -4.62
C ALA A 304 -13.91 8.98 -4.42
N TRP A 305 -13.15 9.21 -5.49
CA TRP A 305 -11.69 9.06 -5.48
C TRP A 305 -10.99 10.01 -4.49
N ASP A 306 -11.58 11.17 -4.24
CA ASP A 306 -11.09 12.24 -3.36
C ASP A 306 -11.62 12.14 -1.93
N GLN A 307 -12.66 11.32 -1.69
CA GLN A 307 -13.30 11.23 -0.37
C GLN A 307 -12.29 10.99 0.77
N PRO A 308 -11.31 10.06 0.66
CA PRO A 308 -10.34 9.87 1.74
C PRO A 308 -9.56 11.14 2.08
N ALA A 309 -9.10 11.88 1.07
CA ALA A 309 -8.33 13.10 1.26
C ALA A 309 -9.18 14.23 1.85
N GLU A 310 -10.43 14.36 1.40
CA GLU A 310 -11.39 15.33 1.93
C GLU A 310 -11.71 15.06 3.41
N THR A 311 -12.00 13.80 3.76
CA THR A 311 -12.29 13.43 5.15
C THR A 311 -11.10 13.71 6.07
N LEU A 312 -9.87 13.42 5.63
CA LEU A 312 -8.68 13.73 6.41
C LEU A 312 -8.47 15.22 6.56
N LEU A 313 -8.65 16.01 5.50
CA LEU A 313 -8.50 17.47 5.57
C LEU A 313 -9.49 18.09 6.56
N GLU A 314 -10.72 17.55 6.63
CA GLU A 314 -11.76 18.01 7.54
C GLU A 314 -11.58 17.52 8.99
N SER A 315 -11.17 16.26 9.18
CA SER A 315 -11.16 15.60 10.50
C SER A 315 -9.78 15.57 11.15
N GLY A 316 -8.71 15.58 10.36
CA GLY A 316 -7.33 15.49 10.82
C GLY A 316 -6.94 16.58 11.82
N PRO A 317 -7.21 17.87 11.55
CA PRO A 317 -6.92 18.94 12.51
C PRO A 317 -7.64 18.77 13.84
N ARG A 318 -8.90 18.31 13.83
CA ARG A 318 -9.69 18.02 15.04
C ARG A 318 -9.13 16.84 15.84
N ALA A 319 -8.54 15.87 15.15
CA ALA A 319 -7.86 14.73 15.75
C ALA A 319 -6.40 15.02 16.17
N GLY A 320 -5.91 16.26 15.99
CA GLY A 320 -4.52 16.63 16.28
C GLY A 320 -3.48 16.02 15.32
N ALA A 321 -3.92 15.51 14.16
CA ALA A 321 -3.04 14.88 13.19
C ALA A 321 -2.21 15.91 12.41
N ARG A 322 -0.89 15.70 12.34
CA ARG A 322 0.00 16.47 11.49
C ARG A 322 0.03 15.88 10.09
N LEU A 323 -0.96 16.25 9.27
CA LEU A 323 -1.11 15.72 7.91
C LEU A 323 0.04 16.15 6.99
N VAL A 324 0.56 15.20 6.22
CA VAL A 324 1.58 15.37 5.20
C VAL A 324 1.00 14.87 3.88
N MET A 325 0.44 15.76 3.07
CA MET A 325 -0.29 15.40 1.84
C MET A 325 0.31 16.09 0.62
N PRO A 326 1.54 15.72 0.20
CA PRO A 326 2.20 16.31 -0.96
C PRO A 326 1.47 15.93 -2.26
N ARG A 327 1.72 16.67 -3.34
CA ARG A 327 1.35 16.21 -4.69
C ARG A 327 2.08 14.92 -5.03
N LEU A 328 1.57 14.19 -6.01
CA LEU A 328 2.26 13.00 -6.50
C LEU A 328 3.65 13.36 -7.03
N GLY A 329 4.69 12.67 -6.57
CA GLY A 329 6.08 12.96 -6.94
C GLY A 329 6.65 14.24 -6.32
N GLU A 330 5.94 14.93 -5.43
CA GLU A 330 6.49 16.05 -4.66
C GLU A 330 7.24 15.50 -3.43
N PRO A 331 8.56 15.71 -3.33
CA PRO A 331 9.33 15.24 -2.18
C PRO A 331 9.07 16.13 -0.97
N ILE A 332 8.80 15.52 0.18
CA ILE A 332 8.48 16.25 1.41
C ILE A 332 9.31 15.73 2.58
N GLU A 333 9.97 16.65 3.30
CA GLU A 333 10.58 16.36 4.60
C GLU A 333 9.49 16.46 5.68
N PRO A 334 9.17 15.38 6.43
CA PRO A 334 8.06 15.39 7.38
C PRO A 334 8.16 16.52 8.41
N THR A 335 9.36 16.87 8.87
CA THR A 335 9.62 17.97 9.82
C THR A 335 9.31 19.35 9.24
N ARG A 336 9.26 19.50 7.91
CA ARG A 336 9.00 20.76 7.19
C ARG A 336 7.61 20.80 6.54
N ALA A 337 6.78 19.78 6.78
CA ALA A 337 5.43 19.74 6.25
C ALA A 337 4.61 20.94 6.75
N GLN A 338 4.13 21.73 5.80
CA GLN A 338 3.28 22.88 6.08
C GLN A 338 1.81 22.44 6.14
N ARG A 339 0.90 23.42 6.31
CA ARG A 339 -0.54 23.18 6.19
C ARG A 339 -0.85 22.55 4.84
N VAL A 340 -1.75 21.57 4.84
CA VAL A 340 -2.19 20.89 3.61
C VAL A 340 -2.97 21.86 2.73
N GLU A 341 -2.49 22.06 1.51
CA GLU A 341 -3.23 22.69 0.42
C GLU A 341 -3.95 21.61 -0.40
N PRO A 342 -5.27 21.71 -0.65
CA PRO A 342 -6.05 20.66 -1.31
C PRO A 342 -5.86 20.68 -2.84
N TRP A 343 -4.62 20.49 -3.29
CA TRP A 343 -4.19 20.55 -4.69
C TRP A 343 -4.98 19.60 -5.60
N TRP A 344 -5.52 18.51 -5.06
CA TRP A 344 -6.30 17.53 -5.81
C TRP A 344 -7.63 18.10 -6.32
N ARG A 345 -8.23 19.08 -5.63
CA ARG A 345 -9.49 19.74 -6.05
C ARG A 345 -9.37 20.49 -7.37
N ALA A 346 -8.15 20.81 -7.80
CA ALA A 346 -7.91 21.46 -9.08
C ALA A 346 -8.41 20.59 -10.25
N VAL A 347 -8.38 19.25 -10.15
CA VAL A 347 -8.73 18.40 -11.30
C VAL A 347 -10.19 18.47 -11.72
N ASP A 348 -11.08 18.81 -10.79
CA ASP A 348 -12.53 18.82 -11.01
C ASP A 348 -13.13 20.23 -11.14
N THR A 349 -12.31 21.28 -11.02
CA THR A 349 -12.72 22.66 -11.28
C THR A 349 -12.36 23.10 -12.70
N THR A 350 -13.38 23.59 -13.43
CA THR A 350 -13.46 24.13 -14.81
C THR A 350 -13.69 23.14 -15.98
N GLY A 351 -14.86 23.32 -16.66
CA GLY A 351 -15.20 22.79 -18.00
C GLY A 351 -15.98 21.46 -18.04
N LYS A 352 -17.13 21.43 -18.72
CA LYS A 352 -17.83 20.17 -19.09
C LYS A 352 -16.90 19.32 -19.97
N PRO A 353 -16.73 18.01 -19.72
CA PRO A 353 -16.18 17.12 -20.72
C PRO A 353 -17.21 16.99 -21.86
N GLU A 354 -16.80 17.20 -23.11
CA GLU A 354 -17.59 16.75 -24.26
C GLU A 354 -17.74 15.23 -24.19
N LEU A 355 -18.98 14.78 -24.08
CA LEU A 355 -19.34 13.37 -24.14
C LEU A 355 -19.24 12.93 -25.60
N ASP A 356 -18.21 12.16 -25.91
CA ASP A 356 -18.15 11.40 -27.15
C ASP A 356 -19.11 10.21 -27.02
N THR A 357 -20.32 10.41 -27.53
CA THR A 357 -21.38 9.40 -27.57
C THR A 357 -21.05 8.37 -28.65
N THR A 358 -20.44 7.25 -28.27
CA THR A 358 -20.50 6.02 -29.08
C THR A 358 -21.22 4.92 -28.29
N ALA A 359 -22.17 4.30 -28.98
CA ALA A 359 -23.31 3.52 -28.47
C ALA A 359 -22.95 2.28 -27.63
N PRO A 360 -23.87 1.78 -26.79
CA PRO A 360 -23.62 0.61 -25.95
C PRO A 360 -23.65 -0.69 -26.78
N ALA A 361 -22.55 -1.43 -26.75
CA ALA A 361 -22.52 -2.82 -27.18
C ALA A 361 -23.20 -3.71 -26.12
N THR A 362 -24.33 -4.32 -26.49
CA THR A 362 -25.00 -5.35 -25.69
C THR A 362 -24.15 -6.62 -25.64
N LEU A 363 -23.81 -7.09 -24.43
CA LEU A 363 -23.24 -8.41 -24.20
C LEU A 363 -24.22 -9.29 -23.38
N PRO A 364 -24.25 -10.61 -23.65
CA PRO A 364 -25.36 -11.48 -23.30
C PRO A 364 -25.44 -11.83 -21.82
N LYS A 365 -26.67 -12.15 -21.40
CA LYS A 365 -27.06 -12.54 -20.04
C LYS A 365 -26.48 -13.91 -19.67
N ALA A 366 -25.88 -13.92 -18.48
CA ALA A 366 -25.76 -15.05 -17.55
C ALA A 366 -24.92 -16.26 -18.02
N VAL A 367 -23.76 -16.40 -17.39
CA VAL A 367 -23.23 -17.71 -16.99
C VAL A 367 -23.05 -17.65 -15.47
N PRO A 368 -23.61 -18.58 -14.69
CA PRO A 368 -23.46 -18.58 -13.23
C PRO A 368 -22.03 -19.01 -12.83
N TRP A 369 -21.42 -18.27 -11.90
CA TRP A 369 -20.13 -18.54 -11.24
C TRP A 369 -20.39 -18.49 -9.71
N PRO A 370 -19.83 -19.37 -8.86
CA PRO A 370 -18.45 -19.87 -8.90
C PRO A 370 -18.23 -21.24 -9.54
N LEU A 371 -17.09 -21.43 -10.21
CA LEU A 371 -16.37 -22.70 -10.13
C LEU A 371 -15.37 -22.60 -8.99
N ASP A 372 -15.34 -23.68 -8.22
CA ASP A 372 -14.60 -23.94 -6.99
C ASP A 372 -13.06 -23.92 -7.10
#